data_AF-A0A161Y2W9-F1
#
_entry.id   AF-A0A161Y2W9-F1
#
_cell.length_a   1.000
_cell.length_b   1.000
_cell.length_c   1.000
_cell.angle_alpha   90.00
_cell.angle_beta   90.00
_cell.angle_gamma   90.00
#
_symmetry.space_group_name_H-M   'P 1'
#
loop_
_entity.id
_entity.type
_entity.pdbx_description
1 polymer ?
#
loop_
_entity_poly.entity_id
_entity_poly.type
_entity_poly.pdbx_seq_one_letter_code
_entity_poly.pdbx_strand_id
1 'polypeptide(L)'
;MVILYSALHSLPAALLAFAAVSEAQNVGQWGPMVKFPVVPVAVALLPETGNMLVWSSGWPNRWTTAGNGKTYTSIYDVKTGKVSDASIQNTQHDMFCPGTSMDADGRIIVTGGSSASKTSVLDFKKGESSPWTPLPNMQISRGYQSSCTTSEGNIFLIGGSFSGAGRRDGEIYNPKANTWTKLPGCPVKPLVMQRGLFPDSHAWLWSWKNGYVLQAGPAKQMNWYDTKGTGANTPAGLRGADDDSMCGVSVMYDAVAGKIFTYGGGKAYTGVASSSNAHILTLGEPGQAVQVQKLQNGKYNRGFANAVVMPDGKIWVVGGMRQMQLFSDNTPQLTPELFDPATGNFTPTTPHTVPRNYHSTALLMADATIWSGGGGLCGANCKENHFDGQFWSPPYLFEADGKTPAKRPIIQSLSETNVKAGAPITITMQDTGAYTFSMLRVSATTHTVNTDQRRIPLDGQDGGDGKEFTVNVPDDYGIAVPGYYMLFAMNEAGVPCVAKFFKVSL
;
A
#
# COMPACT_ATOMS: atom_id res chain seq x y z
N MET A 1 60.97 56.66 6.04
CA MET A 1 59.74 57.29 5.54
C MET A 1 58.61 56.79 6.43
N VAL A 2 58.12 57.65 7.35
CA VAL A 2 56.78 57.69 8.01
C VAL A 2 56.27 56.37 8.66
N ILE A 3 56.36 56.17 9.99
CA ILE A 3 55.36 56.50 11.07
C ILE A 3 54.06 55.63 10.90
N LEU A 4 53.45 54.88 11.85
CA LEU A 4 53.17 55.04 13.29
C LEU A 4 52.76 53.67 13.90
N TYR A 5 53.07 53.45 15.19
CA TYR A 5 52.53 52.37 16.03
C TYR A 5 51.37 52.90 16.91
N SER A 6 50.50 51.96 17.32
CA SER A 6 49.54 51.99 18.45
C SER A 6 48.15 52.61 18.23
N ALA A 7 47.11 51.79 18.41
CA ALA A 7 46.27 51.81 19.63
C ALA A 7 45.24 50.65 19.61
N LEU A 8 45.11 49.97 20.76
CA LEU A 8 44.08 48.98 21.07
C LEU A 8 42.67 49.56 20.89
N HIS A 9 41.73 48.76 20.36
CA HIS A 9 40.32 48.79 20.76
C HIS A 9 39.83 47.35 20.92
N SER A 10 39.46 47.01 22.16
CA SER A 10 38.70 45.84 22.58
C SER A 10 37.25 45.95 22.12
N LEU A 11 36.68 44.89 21.53
CA LEU A 11 35.24 44.61 21.46
C LEU A 11 35.05 43.07 21.37
N PRO A 12 33.92 42.52 21.83
CA PRO A 12 33.86 41.35 22.71
C PRO A 12 33.49 40.06 21.98
N ALA A 13 33.67 38.95 22.69
CA ALA A 13 33.13 37.64 22.37
C ALA A 13 31.64 37.70 22.03
N ALA A 14 31.30 37.73 20.74
CA ALA A 14 29.98 37.36 20.28
C ALA A 14 29.94 35.84 20.19
N LEU A 15 29.22 35.22 21.14
CA LEU A 15 28.77 33.84 21.12
C LEU A 15 28.31 33.46 19.71
N LEU A 16 29.16 32.75 18.96
CA LEU A 16 28.70 31.76 18.00
C LEU A 16 28.25 30.56 18.83
N ALA A 17 27.09 30.70 19.45
CA ALA A 17 26.27 29.55 19.79
C ALA A 17 25.83 28.96 18.46
N PHE A 18 26.69 28.12 17.86
CA PHE A 18 26.17 26.96 17.16
C PHE A 18 25.35 26.21 18.20
N ALA A 19 24.07 26.52 18.27
CA ALA A 19 23.12 25.55 18.72
C ALA A 19 23.37 24.35 17.80
N ALA A 20 24.05 23.34 18.33
CA ALA A 20 23.82 21.99 17.88
C ALA A 20 22.32 21.81 18.02
N VAL A 21 21.59 22.05 16.93
CA VAL A 21 20.26 21.51 16.76
C VAL A 21 20.52 20.03 16.91
N SER A 22 20.22 19.49 18.10
CA SER A 22 20.20 18.04 18.27
C SER A 22 19.39 17.52 17.09
N GLU A 23 19.89 16.52 16.36
CA GLU A 23 19.08 15.76 15.42
C GLU A 23 17.80 15.35 16.16
N ALA A 24 16.77 16.19 16.05
CA ALA A 24 15.44 15.85 16.46
C ALA A 24 15.07 14.78 15.46
N GLN A 25 15.26 13.53 15.90
CA GLN A 25 15.28 12.38 15.02
C GLN A 25 13.97 12.35 14.22
N ASN A 26 14.07 12.37 12.90
CA ASN A 26 12.96 12.20 11.95
C ASN A 26 12.39 10.77 12.02
N VAL A 27 12.01 10.31 13.21
CA VAL A 27 11.67 8.91 13.52
C VAL A 27 10.15 8.70 13.69
N GLY A 28 9.37 9.77 13.76
CA GLY A 28 7.93 9.70 14.02
C GLY A 28 7.59 9.08 15.37
N GLN A 29 6.31 8.90 15.66
CA GLN A 29 5.85 8.37 16.95
C GLN A 29 4.78 7.30 16.78
N TRP A 30 4.81 6.28 17.61
CA TRP A 30 3.76 5.28 17.69
C TRP A 30 2.64 5.75 18.61
N GLY A 31 1.39 5.60 18.16
CA GLY A 31 0.21 5.75 18.98
C GLY A 31 -0.01 4.57 19.93
N PRO A 32 -1.11 4.58 20.71
CA PRO A 32 -1.44 3.50 21.62
C PRO A 32 -1.72 2.19 20.86
N MET A 33 -1.60 1.07 21.58
CA MET A 33 -2.02 -0.24 21.08
C MET A 33 -3.53 -0.26 20.85
N VAL A 34 -3.93 -0.67 19.65
CA VAL A 34 -5.32 -0.96 19.28
C VAL A 34 -5.48 -2.47 19.23
N LYS A 35 -6.46 -3.00 19.96
CA LYS A 35 -6.71 -4.44 20.05
C LYS A 35 -8.02 -4.79 19.37
N PHE A 36 -7.95 -5.75 18.45
CA PHE A 36 -9.07 -6.31 17.72
C PHE A 36 -9.54 -7.65 18.31
N PRO A 37 -10.81 -8.02 18.11
CA PRO A 37 -11.34 -9.34 18.48
C PRO A 37 -10.97 -10.45 17.47
N VAL A 38 -10.27 -10.09 16.39
CA VAL A 38 -9.71 -11.00 15.37
C VAL A 38 -8.25 -10.60 15.10
N VAL A 39 -7.40 -11.52 14.64
CA VAL A 39 -6.08 -11.15 14.11
C VAL A 39 -6.28 -10.43 12.76
N PRO A 40 -5.85 -9.16 12.60
CA PRO A 40 -6.10 -8.37 11.39
C PRO A 40 -5.14 -8.75 10.24
N VAL A 41 -5.32 -9.96 9.69
CA VAL A 41 -4.49 -10.54 8.62
C VAL A 41 -4.75 -9.90 7.26
N ALA A 42 -5.91 -9.28 7.10
CA ALA A 42 -6.25 -8.47 5.95
C ALA A 42 -7.01 -7.23 6.40
N VAL A 43 -6.72 -6.10 5.76
CA VAL A 43 -7.29 -4.80 6.13
C VAL A 43 -7.64 -4.00 4.89
N ALA A 44 -8.66 -3.14 4.99
CA ALA A 44 -9.07 -2.21 3.95
C ALA A 44 -9.50 -0.88 4.58
N LEU A 45 -9.14 0.23 3.93
CA LEU A 45 -9.63 1.55 4.30
C LEU A 45 -11.00 1.74 3.66
N LEU A 46 -12.02 2.02 4.46
CA LEU A 46 -13.37 2.27 3.96
C LEU A 46 -13.44 3.69 3.38
N PRO A 47 -13.86 3.86 2.11
CA PRO A 47 -13.99 5.18 1.52
C PRO A 47 -14.97 6.08 2.29
N GLU A 48 -14.74 7.39 2.22
CA GLU A 48 -15.55 8.46 2.83
C GLU A 48 -15.45 8.56 4.35
N THR A 49 -15.66 7.47 5.08
CA THR A 49 -15.54 7.48 6.55
C THR A 49 -14.09 7.50 7.00
N GLY A 50 -13.21 6.82 6.25
CA GLY A 50 -11.82 6.58 6.62
C GLY A 50 -11.67 5.49 7.70
N ASN A 51 -12.74 4.77 8.04
CA ASN A 51 -12.68 3.66 8.99
C ASN A 51 -11.85 2.50 8.45
N MET A 52 -11.28 1.70 9.34
CA MET A 52 -10.48 0.54 8.93
C MET A 52 -11.26 -0.74 9.17
N LEU A 53 -11.58 -1.45 8.08
CA LEU A 53 -12.12 -2.80 8.12
C LEU A 53 -10.98 -3.80 8.23
N VAL A 54 -11.11 -4.76 9.14
CA VAL A 54 -10.16 -5.87 9.27
C VAL A 54 -10.88 -7.21 9.21
N TRP A 55 -10.20 -8.23 8.71
CA TRP A 55 -10.69 -9.61 8.77
C TRP A 55 -9.57 -10.64 8.93
N SER A 56 -9.97 -11.81 9.40
CA SER A 56 -9.09 -12.97 9.59
C SER A 56 -9.45 -14.10 8.62
N SER A 57 -10.43 -14.91 9.01
CA SER A 57 -10.90 -16.14 8.36
C SER A 57 -12.29 -16.49 8.92
N GLY A 58 -12.75 -17.71 8.71
CA GLY A 58 -13.86 -18.32 9.43
C GLY A 58 -13.69 -18.50 10.94
N TRP A 59 -12.56 -18.07 11.50
CA TRP A 59 -12.28 -17.97 12.93
C TRP A 59 -11.49 -16.68 13.25
N PRO A 60 -11.57 -16.19 14.50
CA PRO A 60 -10.81 -15.01 14.91
C PRO A 60 -9.28 -15.21 14.95
N ASN A 61 -8.79 -16.46 15.07
CA ASN A 61 -7.43 -16.76 15.54
C ASN A 61 -6.70 -17.91 14.84
N ARG A 62 -7.30 -18.50 13.81
CA ARG A 62 -6.77 -19.65 13.08
C ARG A 62 -7.38 -19.71 11.68
N TRP A 63 -6.96 -20.66 10.87
CA TRP A 63 -7.50 -20.90 9.54
C TRP A 63 -7.36 -22.37 9.16
N THR A 64 -8.01 -22.78 8.08
CA THR A 64 -7.77 -24.05 7.38
C THR A 64 -7.81 -23.80 5.88
N THR A 65 -7.15 -24.64 5.07
CA THR A 65 -7.18 -24.48 3.61
C THR A 65 -8.60 -24.55 3.04
N ALA A 66 -9.46 -25.40 3.62
CA ALA A 66 -10.88 -25.49 3.21
C ALA A 66 -11.74 -24.33 3.76
N GLY A 67 -11.29 -23.65 4.82
CA GLY A 67 -12.04 -22.62 5.52
C GLY A 67 -13.22 -23.14 6.35
N ASN A 68 -14.07 -22.21 6.75
CA ASN A 68 -15.29 -22.45 7.53
C ASN A 68 -16.56 -21.87 6.87
N GLY A 69 -16.51 -21.56 5.56
CA GLY A 69 -17.64 -21.03 4.79
C GLY A 69 -18.14 -19.64 5.22
N LYS A 70 -17.41 -18.93 6.07
CA LYS A 70 -17.76 -17.62 6.61
C LYS A 70 -16.51 -16.82 6.95
N THR A 71 -16.63 -15.52 7.21
CA THR A 71 -15.51 -14.68 7.64
C THR A 71 -15.89 -13.79 8.82
N TYR A 72 -15.02 -13.77 9.84
CA TYR A 72 -15.09 -12.79 10.92
C TYR A 72 -14.39 -11.49 10.53
N THR A 73 -15.06 -10.38 10.78
CA THR A 73 -14.56 -9.03 10.55
C THR A 73 -14.74 -8.16 11.80
N SER A 74 -14.00 -7.06 11.86
CA SER A 74 -14.15 -5.99 12.87
C SER A 74 -13.78 -4.66 12.23
N ILE A 75 -14.30 -3.56 12.75
CA ILE A 75 -14.09 -2.21 12.23
C ILE A 75 -13.49 -1.33 13.33
N TYR A 76 -12.43 -0.60 13.00
CA TYR A 76 -11.93 0.51 13.80
C TYR A 76 -12.48 1.83 13.26
N ASP A 77 -13.20 2.54 14.12
CA ASP A 77 -13.71 3.88 13.87
C ASP A 77 -12.61 4.90 14.17
N VAL A 78 -12.11 5.57 13.12
CA VAL A 78 -10.99 6.52 13.25
C VAL A 78 -11.37 7.79 13.99
N LYS A 79 -12.65 8.15 14.07
CA LYS A 79 -13.12 9.36 14.76
C LYS A 79 -13.27 9.12 16.25
N THR A 80 -13.76 7.95 16.63
CA THR A 80 -14.05 7.62 18.04
C THR A 80 -12.97 6.76 18.70
N GLY A 81 -12.07 6.16 17.91
CA GLY A 81 -11.07 5.20 18.37
C GLY A 81 -11.65 3.85 18.82
N LYS A 82 -12.95 3.60 18.57
CA LYS A 82 -13.62 2.37 19.00
C LYS A 82 -13.38 1.24 18.00
N VAL A 83 -13.20 0.04 18.54
CA VAL A 83 -13.16 -1.22 17.77
C VAL A 83 -14.48 -1.94 17.97
N SER A 84 -15.13 -2.36 16.89
CA SER A 84 -16.35 -3.15 16.96
C SER A 84 -16.06 -4.58 17.44
N ASP A 85 -17.05 -5.23 18.03
CA ASP A 85 -17.01 -6.68 18.24
C ASP A 85 -16.79 -7.43 16.91
N ALA A 86 -16.30 -8.66 17.01
CA ALA A 86 -16.15 -9.53 15.85
C ALA A 86 -17.54 -9.92 15.33
N SER A 87 -17.79 -9.71 14.04
CA SER A 87 -19.05 -10.05 13.40
C SER A 87 -18.82 -10.94 12.19
N ILE A 88 -19.76 -11.84 11.92
CA ILE A 88 -19.73 -12.67 10.71
C ILE A 88 -20.46 -11.88 9.61
N GLN A 89 -19.73 -11.00 8.92
CA GLN A 89 -20.33 -10.20 7.83
C GLN A 89 -20.41 -10.96 6.50
N ASN A 90 -19.59 -12.01 6.31
CA ASN A 90 -19.68 -12.89 5.15
C ASN A 90 -20.07 -14.30 5.59
N THR A 91 -21.20 -14.79 5.09
CA THR A 91 -21.78 -16.10 5.48
C THR A 91 -21.63 -17.17 4.41
N GLN A 92 -20.94 -16.87 3.30
CA GLN A 92 -20.82 -17.78 2.14
C GLN A 92 -19.38 -17.96 1.63
N HIS A 93 -18.44 -17.22 2.21
CA HIS A 93 -17.06 -17.14 1.77
C HIS A 93 -16.17 -16.93 3.00
N ASP A 94 -15.25 -17.88 3.22
CA ASP A 94 -14.10 -17.72 4.09
C ASP A 94 -12.97 -17.04 3.30
N MET A 95 -12.81 -15.75 3.56
CA MET A 95 -11.97 -14.80 2.81
C MET A 95 -10.52 -14.76 3.33
N PHE A 96 -10.04 -15.84 3.93
CA PHE A 96 -8.63 -15.99 4.28
C PHE A 96 -7.80 -16.39 3.06
N CYS A 97 -6.59 -15.85 2.91
CA CYS A 97 -5.73 -16.00 1.72
C CYS A 97 -6.28 -15.49 0.37
N PRO A 98 -7.05 -14.38 0.31
CA PRO A 98 -7.71 -13.98 -0.92
C PRO A 98 -6.79 -13.14 -1.83
N GLY A 99 -7.30 -12.79 -3.01
CA GLY A 99 -6.92 -11.56 -3.72
C GLY A 99 -7.90 -10.44 -3.36
N THR A 100 -7.41 -9.20 -3.26
CA THR A 100 -8.21 -8.01 -2.92
C THR A 100 -8.00 -6.89 -3.93
N SER A 101 -9.09 -6.25 -4.36
CA SER A 101 -9.05 -5.04 -5.18
C SER A 101 -10.26 -4.15 -4.92
N MET A 102 -10.11 -2.84 -5.03
CA MET A 102 -11.23 -1.90 -5.04
C MET A 102 -11.65 -1.55 -6.45
N ASP A 103 -12.93 -1.71 -6.77
CA ASP A 103 -13.45 -1.35 -8.10
C ASP A 103 -13.65 0.16 -8.28
N ALA A 104 -14.15 0.56 -9.46
CA ALA A 104 -14.36 1.96 -9.82
C ALA A 104 -15.31 2.71 -8.87
N ASP A 105 -16.19 2.00 -8.15
CA ASP A 105 -17.15 2.57 -7.21
C ASP A 105 -16.70 2.44 -5.75
N GLY A 106 -15.45 2.03 -5.50
CA GLY A 106 -14.90 1.86 -4.16
C GLY A 106 -15.45 0.63 -3.44
N ARG A 107 -16.12 -0.28 -4.15
CA ARG A 107 -16.54 -1.56 -3.57
C ARG A 107 -15.33 -2.46 -3.43
N ILE A 108 -15.22 -3.13 -2.29
CA ILE A 108 -14.10 -4.03 -2.00
C ILE A 108 -14.44 -5.40 -2.59
N ILE A 109 -13.68 -5.82 -3.61
CA ILE A 109 -13.83 -7.13 -4.26
C ILE A 109 -12.80 -8.09 -3.65
N VAL A 110 -13.27 -9.19 -3.10
CA VAL A 110 -12.45 -10.23 -2.48
C VAL A 110 -12.66 -11.56 -3.20
N THR A 111 -11.56 -12.19 -3.59
CA THR A 111 -11.56 -13.38 -4.46
C THR A 111 -10.84 -14.57 -3.82
N GLY A 112 -11.44 -15.75 -3.90
CA GLY A 112 -10.81 -17.03 -3.57
C GLY A 112 -10.33 -17.15 -2.13
N GLY A 113 -9.11 -17.66 -1.94
CA GLY A 113 -8.62 -17.99 -0.61
C GLY A 113 -9.16 -19.33 -0.14
N SER A 114 -9.55 -19.45 1.13
CA SER A 114 -10.06 -20.71 1.67
C SER A 114 -11.31 -21.20 0.93
N SER A 115 -12.26 -20.30 0.63
CA SER A 115 -13.37 -20.62 -0.31
C SER A 115 -12.95 -20.32 -1.76
N ALA A 116 -12.03 -21.15 -2.26
CA ALA A 116 -11.17 -20.85 -3.41
C ALA A 116 -11.83 -20.39 -4.74
N SER A 117 -13.11 -20.67 -4.99
CA SER A 117 -13.81 -20.22 -6.21
C SER A 117 -14.64 -18.95 -6.03
N LYS A 118 -14.87 -18.51 -4.79
CA LYS A 118 -15.84 -17.47 -4.47
C LYS A 118 -15.32 -16.08 -4.83
N THR A 119 -16.27 -15.20 -5.16
CA THR A 119 -16.06 -13.75 -5.23
C THR A 119 -17.08 -13.10 -4.31
N SER A 120 -16.64 -12.18 -3.47
CA SER A 120 -17.52 -11.40 -2.60
C SER A 120 -17.25 -9.92 -2.74
N VAL A 121 -18.29 -9.12 -2.52
CA VAL A 121 -18.19 -7.66 -2.54
C VAL A 121 -18.80 -7.05 -1.29
N LEU A 122 -18.07 -6.09 -0.71
CA LEU A 122 -18.59 -5.15 0.26
C LEU A 122 -18.77 -3.79 -0.41
N ASP A 123 -20.00 -3.31 -0.40
CA ASP A 123 -20.36 -1.98 -0.84
C ASP A 123 -20.62 -1.10 0.39
N PHE A 124 -19.65 -0.24 0.72
CA PHE A 124 -19.71 0.61 1.91
C PHE A 124 -20.92 1.56 1.90
N LYS A 125 -21.49 1.87 0.72
CA LYS A 125 -22.72 2.67 0.60
C LYS A 125 -23.95 1.97 1.16
N LYS A 126 -23.92 0.64 1.28
CA LYS A 126 -24.97 -0.15 1.95
C LYS A 126 -24.79 -0.22 3.46
N GLY A 127 -23.73 0.40 3.99
CA GLY A 127 -23.32 0.38 5.38
C GLY A 127 -22.06 -0.44 5.58
N GLU A 128 -21.13 0.06 6.38
CA GLU A 128 -19.84 -0.57 6.64
C GLU A 128 -19.96 -1.94 7.31
N SER A 129 -21.01 -2.10 8.13
CA SER A 129 -21.35 -3.37 8.79
C SER A 129 -22.36 -4.22 8.01
N SER A 130 -22.69 -3.83 6.78
CA SER A 130 -23.64 -4.59 5.96
C SER A 130 -23.06 -5.95 5.54
N PRO A 131 -23.92 -6.94 5.23
CA PRO A 131 -23.45 -8.23 4.76
C PRO A 131 -22.67 -8.10 3.44
N TRP A 132 -21.59 -8.88 3.34
CA TRP A 132 -20.92 -9.11 2.05
C TRP A 132 -21.87 -9.84 1.10
N THR A 133 -21.89 -9.42 -0.16
CA THR A 133 -22.77 -10.02 -1.17
C THR A 133 -21.96 -10.89 -2.14
N PRO A 134 -22.52 -12.01 -2.62
CA PRO A 134 -21.84 -12.86 -3.57
C PRO A 134 -21.81 -12.22 -4.96
N LEU A 135 -20.68 -12.38 -5.63
CA LEU A 135 -20.49 -12.17 -7.06
C LEU A 135 -20.28 -13.55 -7.73
N PRO A 136 -20.29 -13.65 -9.07
CA PRO A 136 -20.04 -14.90 -9.76
C PRO A 136 -18.71 -15.52 -9.32
N ASN A 137 -18.68 -16.84 -9.26
CA ASN A 137 -17.45 -17.57 -9.00
C ASN A 137 -16.42 -17.28 -10.10
N MET A 138 -15.15 -17.26 -9.72
CA MET A 138 -14.03 -17.28 -10.67
C MET A 138 -14.09 -18.54 -11.55
N GLN A 139 -13.53 -18.44 -12.75
CA GLN A 139 -13.41 -19.57 -13.68
C GLN A 139 -12.37 -20.58 -13.22
N ILE A 140 -11.33 -20.12 -12.51
CA ILE A 140 -10.29 -20.95 -11.89
C ILE A 140 -10.32 -20.66 -10.39
N SER A 141 -10.31 -21.69 -9.56
CA SER A 141 -10.26 -21.54 -8.10
C SER A 141 -8.82 -21.33 -7.61
N ARG A 142 -8.62 -20.41 -6.64
CA ARG A 142 -7.31 -19.83 -6.30
C ARG A 142 -7.26 -19.40 -4.84
N GLY A 143 -6.05 -19.26 -4.31
CA GLY A 143 -5.75 -18.57 -3.05
C GLY A 143 -4.30 -18.09 -3.07
N TYR A 144 -3.99 -16.96 -2.43
CA TYR A 144 -2.71 -16.22 -2.58
C TYR A 144 -2.46 -15.64 -3.97
N GLN A 145 -3.48 -15.55 -4.82
CA GLN A 145 -3.39 -14.77 -6.03
C GLN A 145 -3.32 -13.28 -5.68
N SER A 146 -2.61 -12.51 -6.50
CA SER A 146 -2.80 -11.05 -6.49
C SER A 146 -3.90 -10.70 -7.49
N SER A 147 -4.69 -9.69 -7.16
CA SER A 147 -5.65 -9.07 -8.07
C SER A 147 -5.39 -7.57 -8.17
N CYS A 148 -5.70 -6.94 -9.30
CA CYS A 148 -5.57 -5.49 -9.48
C CYS A 148 -6.69 -4.93 -10.36
N THR A 149 -7.14 -3.72 -10.04
CA THR A 149 -8.10 -2.96 -10.86
C THR A 149 -7.39 -2.31 -12.03
N THR A 150 -7.80 -2.63 -13.25
CA THR A 150 -7.23 -2.15 -14.52
C THR A 150 -7.70 -0.72 -14.85
N SER A 151 -7.11 -0.10 -15.87
CA SER A 151 -7.53 1.21 -16.39
C SER A 151 -8.99 1.24 -16.89
N GLU A 152 -9.57 0.08 -17.22
CA GLU A 152 -10.97 -0.05 -17.66
C GLU A 152 -11.95 -0.31 -16.49
N GLY A 153 -11.45 -0.32 -15.24
CA GLY A 153 -12.24 -0.65 -14.05
C GLY A 153 -12.55 -2.14 -13.89
N ASN A 154 -12.03 -3.00 -14.77
CA ASN A 154 -12.09 -4.46 -14.63
C ASN A 154 -11.06 -4.95 -13.61
N ILE A 155 -11.28 -6.12 -13.01
CA ILE A 155 -10.36 -6.73 -12.03
C ILE A 155 -9.61 -7.89 -12.65
N PHE A 156 -8.31 -7.74 -12.88
CA PHE A 156 -7.44 -8.81 -13.35
C PHE A 156 -6.81 -9.56 -12.18
N LEU A 157 -6.67 -10.88 -12.30
CA LEU A 157 -5.92 -11.69 -11.34
C LEU A 157 -5.17 -12.83 -12.01
N ILE A 158 -4.09 -13.29 -11.38
CA ILE A 158 -3.24 -14.37 -11.88
C ILE A 158 -2.50 -15.07 -10.72
N GLY A 159 -2.12 -16.33 -10.88
CA GLY A 159 -1.40 -17.07 -9.83
C GLY A 159 -2.23 -17.57 -8.64
N GLY A 160 -1.59 -17.88 -7.52
CA GLY A 160 -2.33 -18.28 -6.32
C GLY A 160 -2.65 -19.77 -6.23
N SER A 161 -1.67 -20.53 -5.74
CA SER A 161 -1.75 -21.98 -5.53
C SER A 161 -1.89 -22.40 -4.05
N PHE A 162 -2.27 -21.49 -3.15
CA PHE A 162 -2.60 -21.86 -1.75
C PHE A 162 -3.76 -22.86 -1.66
N SER A 163 -4.77 -22.64 -2.49
CA SER A 163 -5.99 -23.43 -2.57
C SER A 163 -6.47 -23.53 -4.02
N GLY A 164 -7.57 -24.27 -4.25
CA GLY A 164 -8.15 -24.48 -5.57
C GLY A 164 -7.42 -25.52 -6.43
N ALA A 165 -7.76 -25.60 -7.72
CA ALA A 165 -7.24 -26.62 -8.63
C ALA A 165 -7.03 -26.12 -10.07
N GLY A 166 -6.13 -26.79 -10.82
CA GLY A 166 -5.79 -26.46 -12.20
C GLY A 166 -4.55 -25.59 -12.37
N ARG A 167 -4.36 -25.00 -13.56
CA ARG A 167 -3.30 -24.03 -13.84
C ARG A 167 -3.86 -22.62 -13.63
N ARG A 168 -3.16 -21.78 -12.86
CA ARG A 168 -3.63 -20.47 -12.39
C ARG A 168 -3.40 -19.33 -13.39
N ASP A 169 -3.66 -19.57 -14.68
CA ASP A 169 -3.54 -18.57 -15.76
C ASP A 169 -4.55 -17.43 -15.61
N GLY A 170 -4.22 -16.24 -16.11
CA GLY A 170 -4.98 -15.02 -15.86
C GLY A 170 -6.47 -15.09 -16.23
N GLU A 171 -7.29 -14.43 -15.42
CA GLU A 171 -8.70 -14.19 -15.71
C GLU A 171 -9.09 -12.78 -15.24
N ILE A 172 -10.15 -12.25 -15.84
CA ILE A 172 -10.60 -10.88 -15.63
C ILE A 172 -12.08 -10.85 -15.29
N TYR A 173 -12.43 -10.06 -14.27
CA TYR A 173 -13.80 -9.77 -13.89
C TYR A 173 -14.21 -8.43 -14.46
N ASN A 174 -15.36 -8.42 -15.14
CA ASN A 174 -16.02 -7.21 -15.59
C ASN A 174 -17.17 -6.87 -14.62
N PRO A 175 -17.06 -5.81 -13.80
CA PRO A 175 -18.10 -5.44 -12.84
C PRO A 175 -19.42 -5.00 -13.47
N LYS A 176 -19.40 -4.47 -14.70
CA LYS A 176 -20.61 -4.01 -15.43
C LYS A 176 -21.41 -5.21 -15.95
N ALA A 177 -20.72 -6.18 -16.55
CA ALA A 177 -21.33 -7.40 -17.05
C ALA A 177 -21.55 -8.44 -15.94
N ASN A 178 -20.91 -8.25 -14.79
CA ASN A 178 -20.87 -9.21 -13.69
C ASN A 178 -20.45 -10.61 -14.16
N THR A 179 -19.28 -10.71 -14.82
CA THR A 179 -18.78 -11.96 -15.39
C THR A 179 -17.27 -12.10 -15.24
N TRP A 180 -16.81 -13.34 -15.03
CA TRP A 180 -15.40 -13.73 -15.10
C TRP A 180 -15.08 -14.35 -16.46
N THR A 181 -13.99 -13.90 -17.08
CA THR A 181 -13.51 -14.42 -18.37
C THR A 181 -12.06 -14.85 -18.24
N LYS A 182 -11.74 -16.09 -18.64
CA LYS A 182 -10.35 -16.54 -18.74
C LYS A 182 -9.64 -15.79 -19.85
N LEU A 183 -8.35 -15.51 -19.66
CA LEU A 183 -7.48 -14.89 -20.64
C LEU A 183 -6.38 -15.88 -21.05
N PRO A 184 -6.61 -16.74 -22.07
CA PRO A 184 -5.62 -17.73 -22.52
C PRO A 184 -4.25 -17.14 -22.88
N GLY A 185 -4.21 -15.89 -23.34
CA GLY A 185 -2.97 -15.17 -23.64
C GLY A 185 -2.23 -14.61 -22.42
N CYS A 186 -2.78 -14.77 -21.21
CA CYS A 186 -2.16 -14.39 -19.93
C CYS A 186 -1.73 -15.63 -19.11
N PRO A 187 -0.81 -16.48 -19.61
CA PRO A 187 -0.36 -17.65 -18.89
C PRO A 187 0.39 -17.28 -17.62
N VAL A 188 0.26 -18.07 -16.55
CA VAL A 188 0.99 -17.86 -15.29
C VAL A 188 2.47 -18.22 -15.39
N LYS A 189 2.83 -19.13 -16.28
CA LYS A 189 4.19 -19.69 -16.40
C LYS A 189 5.33 -18.64 -16.38
N PRO A 190 5.25 -17.50 -17.10
CA PRO A 190 6.34 -16.50 -17.14
C PRO A 190 6.64 -15.81 -15.81
N LEU A 191 5.68 -15.76 -14.88
CA LEU A 191 5.86 -15.11 -13.57
C LEU A 191 6.23 -16.08 -12.44
N VAL A 192 6.26 -17.38 -12.71
CA VAL A 192 6.52 -18.42 -11.69
C VAL A 192 7.97 -18.35 -11.22
N MET A 193 8.17 -18.22 -9.91
CA MET A 193 9.48 -18.27 -9.27
C MET A 193 10.16 -19.63 -9.45
N GLN A 194 11.49 -19.66 -9.34
CA GLN A 194 12.26 -20.87 -9.57
C GLN A 194 12.10 -21.93 -8.48
N ARG A 195 11.74 -21.55 -7.25
CA ARG A 195 11.79 -22.40 -6.06
C ARG A 195 10.72 -22.03 -5.04
N GLY A 196 10.44 -22.98 -4.14
CA GLY A 196 9.64 -22.74 -2.94
C GLY A 196 8.15 -23.07 -3.08
N LEU A 197 7.44 -22.94 -1.96
CA LEU A 197 5.99 -23.05 -1.92
C LEU A 197 5.35 -21.87 -2.65
N PHE A 198 4.21 -22.13 -3.27
CA PHE A 198 3.38 -21.11 -3.92
C PHE A 198 4.16 -20.18 -4.88
N PRO A 199 4.97 -20.72 -5.82
CA PRO A 199 5.88 -19.91 -6.63
C PRO A 199 5.15 -19.03 -7.66
N ASP A 200 3.85 -19.23 -7.85
CA ASP A 200 2.97 -18.42 -8.69
C ASP A 200 2.17 -17.38 -7.90
N SER A 201 2.36 -17.26 -6.59
CA SER A 201 1.54 -16.41 -5.71
C SER A 201 2.13 -15.02 -5.46
N HIS A 202 1.31 -14.13 -4.90
CA HIS A 202 1.69 -12.79 -4.43
C HIS A 202 2.41 -11.96 -5.49
N ALA A 203 1.98 -12.07 -6.75
CA ALA A 203 2.53 -11.31 -7.85
C ALA A 203 2.43 -9.79 -7.57
N TRP A 204 3.49 -9.06 -7.89
CA TRP A 204 3.53 -7.60 -7.77
C TRP A 204 2.86 -6.97 -8.99
N LEU A 205 1.52 -6.95 -8.97
CA LEU A 205 0.71 -6.48 -10.09
C LEU A 205 0.49 -4.96 -10.03
N TRP A 206 0.81 -4.28 -11.13
CA TRP A 206 0.66 -2.84 -11.29
C TRP A 206 -0.10 -2.55 -12.59
N SER A 207 -1.38 -2.22 -12.45
CA SER A 207 -2.20 -1.75 -13.57
C SER A 207 -1.60 -0.49 -14.18
N TRP A 208 -1.60 -0.46 -15.50
CA TRP A 208 -0.99 0.59 -16.31
C TRP A 208 -1.87 0.92 -17.52
N LYS A 209 -1.32 1.68 -18.46
CA LYS A 209 -2.02 2.23 -19.62
C LYS A 209 -2.72 1.15 -20.45
N ASN A 210 -3.86 1.52 -21.06
CA ASN A 210 -4.51 0.76 -22.12
C ASN A 210 -4.86 -0.71 -21.75
N GLY A 211 -5.22 -0.98 -20.50
CA GLY A 211 -5.56 -2.32 -20.02
C GLY A 211 -4.36 -3.23 -19.74
N TYR A 212 -3.14 -2.69 -19.74
CA TYR A 212 -1.97 -3.48 -19.38
C TYR A 212 -1.79 -3.59 -17.87
N VAL A 213 -1.19 -4.69 -17.44
CA VAL A 213 -0.74 -4.93 -16.07
C VAL A 213 0.72 -5.36 -16.12
N LEU A 214 1.58 -4.65 -15.40
CA LEU A 214 2.94 -5.12 -15.13
C LEU A 214 2.92 -6.10 -13.96
N GLN A 215 3.52 -7.26 -14.14
CA GLN A 215 4.00 -8.10 -13.04
C GLN A 215 5.48 -7.75 -12.80
N ALA A 216 5.77 -7.03 -11.71
CA ALA A 216 7.10 -6.53 -11.35
C ALA A 216 7.95 -7.52 -10.52
N GLY A 217 7.31 -8.58 -10.03
CA GLY A 217 7.87 -9.57 -9.12
C GLY A 217 6.78 -10.52 -8.59
N PRO A 218 7.07 -11.42 -7.67
CA PRO A 218 8.34 -11.56 -6.96
C PRO A 218 9.45 -12.24 -7.77
N ALA A 219 9.12 -13.00 -8.81
CA ALA A 219 10.13 -13.54 -9.73
C ALA A 219 11.03 -12.41 -10.26
N LYS A 220 12.31 -12.70 -10.48
CA LYS A 220 13.24 -11.72 -11.06
C LYS A 220 12.90 -11.37 -12.51
N GLN A 221 12.15 -12.23 -13.18
CA GLN A 221 11.60 -11.99 -14.51
C GLN A 221 10.30 -11.18 -14.37
N MET A 222 10.28 -10.00 -14.99
CA MET A 222 9.11 -9.14 -15.05
C MET A 222 8.37 -9.38 -16.36
N ASN A 223 7.05 -9.22 -16.35
CA ASN A 223 6.20 -9.50 -17.51
C ASN A 223 5.09 -8.46 -17.64
N TRP A 224 4.80 -8.05 -18.86
CA TRP A 224 3.57 -7.34 -19.21
C TRP A 224 2.47 -8.32 -19.54
N TYR A 225 1.25 -8.01 -19.09
CA TYR A 225 0.02 -8.69 -19.48
C TYR A 225 -0.94 -7.67 -20.06
N ASP A 226 -1.39 -7.87 -21.31
CA ASP A 226 -2.54 -7.15 -21.87
C ASP A 226 -3.79 -7.88 -21.44
N THR A 227 -4.72 -7.21 -20.75
CA THR A 227 -5.91 -7.88 -20.22
C THR A 227 -7.12 -7.81 -21.15
N LYS A 228 -6.98 -7.24 -22.35
CA LYS A 228 -8.07 -7.10 -23.32
C LYS A 228 -8.23 -8.34 -24.19
N GLY A 229 -9.42 -8.50 -24.78
CA GLY A 229 -9.73 -9.59 -25.70
C GLY A 229 -9.48 -10.96 -25.06
N THR A 230 -8.58 -11.75 -25.65
CA THR A 230 -8.18 -13.07 -25.11
C THR A 230 -6.93 -13.03 -24.23
N GLY A 231 -6.40 -11.82 -23.99
CA GLY A 231 -5.16 -11.56 -23.29
C GLY A 231 -3.92 -11.70 -24.17
N ALA A 232 -2.82 -11.11 -23.72
CA ALA A 232 -1.48 -11.35 -24.26
C ALA A 232 -0.44 -11.14 -23.16
N ASN A 233 0.79 -11.63 -23.37
CA ASN A 233 1.90 -11.38 -22.47
C ASN A 233 3.20 -11.17 -23.24
N THR A 234 4.09 -10.37 -22.69
CA THR A 234 5.44 -10.17 -23.21
C THR A 234 6.42 -9.90 -22.06
N PRO A 235 7.68 -10.36 -22.12
CA PRO A 235 8.68 -10.03 -21.11
C PRO A 235 8.87 -8.50 -20.97
N ALA A 236 8.98 -8.04 -19.72
CA ALA A 236 9.32 -6.65 -19.38
C ALA A 236 10.80 -6.48 -18.99
N GLY A 237 11.60 -7.54 -19.11
CA GLY A 237 13.01 -7.59 -18.70
C GLY A 237 13.21 -8.22 -17.31
N LEU A 238 14.47 -8.29 -16.89
CA LEU A 238 14.82 -8.70 -15.52
C LEU A 238 14.73 -7.50 -14.58
N ARG A 239 14.42 -7.74 -13.30
CA ARG A 239 14.53 -6.75 -12.22
C ARG A 239 16.01 -6.52 -11.87
N GLY A 240 16.76 -5.96 -12.82
CA GLY A 240 18.21 -5.78 -12.72
C GLY A 240 18.92 -7.11 -12.48
N ALA A 241 19.85 -7.12 -11.53
CA ALA A 241 20.57 -8.31 -11.08
C ALA A 241 19.96 -8.94 -9.80
N ASP A 242 18.70 -8.62 -9.47
CA ASP A 242 18.02 -9.17 -8.30
C ASP A 242 17.74 -10.67 -8.45
N ASP A 243 17.57 -11.34 -7.32
CA ASP A 243 17.05 -12.70 -7.26
C ASP A 243 15.51 -12.69 -7.25
N ASP A 244 14.88 -13.87 -7.23
CA ASP A 244 13.47 -13.95 -6.87
C ASP A 244 13.27 -13.47 -5.42
N SER A 245 12.17 -12.74 -5.17
CA SER A 245 11.94 -11.97 -3.94
C SER A 245 10.53 -12.18 -3.38
N MET A 246 10.15 -13.44 -3.13
CA MET A 246 8.85 -13.80 -2.55
C MET A 246 8.59 -13.02 -1.26
N CYS A 247 7.38 -12.51 -1.11
CA CYS A 247 6.95 -11.66 0.01
C CYS A 247 7.92 -10.50 0.32
N GLY A 248 8.62 -10.01 -0.70
CA GLY A 248 9.10 -8.63 -0.74
C GLY A 248 7.93 -7.69 -1.07
N VAL A 249 8.19 -6.41 -0.96
CA VAL A 249 7.17 -5.36 -1.10
C VAL A 249 7.42 -4.54 -2.35
N SER A 250 6.35 -4.04 -2.96
CA SER A 250 6.43 -3.05 -4.03
C SER A 250 5.36 -1.98 -3.87
N VAL A 251 5.62 -0.76 -4.34
CA VAL A 251 4.66 0.36 -4.28
C VAL A 251 4.89 1.36 -5.42
N MET A 252 3.82 1.78 -6.10
CA MET A 252 3.84 2.86 -7.10
C MET A 252 3.73 4.22 -6.40
N TYR A 253 4.86 4.90 -6.19
CA TYR A 253 4.93 6.13 -5.40
C TYR A 253 4.81 7.42 -6.23
N ASP A 254 4.97 7.30 -7.54
CA ASP A 254 4.72 8.35 -8.51
C ASP A 254 4.19 7.70 -9.79
N ALA A 255 2.87 7.61 -9.90
CA ALA A 255 2.22 7.01 -11.06
C ALA A 255 2.34 7.88 -12.31
N VAL A 256 2.51 9.20 -12.19
CA VAL A 256 2.67 10.09 -13.35
C VAL A 256 4.02 9.79 -14.04
N ALA A 257 5.07 9.61 -13.24
CA ALA A 257 6.40 9.25 -13.72
C ALA A 257 6.63 7.73 -13.88
N GLY A 258 5.59 6.91 -13.67
CA GLY A 258 5.67 5.45 -13.76
C GLY A 258 6.66 4.81 -12.79
N LYS A 259 6.84 5.37 -11.59
CA LYS A 259 7.85 4.94 -10.62
C LYS A 259 7.32 3.93 -9.62
N ILE A 260 7.98 2.79 -9.53
CA ILE A 260 7.67 1.73 -8.58
C ILE A 260 8.90 1.43 -7.74
N PHE A 261 8.77 1.50 -6.42
CA PHE A 261 9.78 1.03 -5.48
C PHE A 261 9.58 -0.46 -5.22
N THR A 262 10.68 -1.21 -5.08
CA THR A 262 10.67 -2.62 -4.65
C THR A 262 11.71 -2.87 -3.57
N TYR A 263 11.40 -3.74 -2.60
CA TYR A 263 12.28 -4.01 -1.46
C TYR A 263 12.18 -5.42 -0.89
N GLY A 264 13.32 -6.01 -0.57
CA GLY A 264 13.43 -7.19 0.28
C GLY A 264 12.96 -8.49 -0.37
N GLY A 265 12.24 -9.31 0.40
CA GLY A 265 11.79 -10.63 -0.01
C GLY A 265 12.88 -11.70 0.02
N GLY A 266 12.52 -12.94 -0.33
CA GLY A 266 13.46 -14.07 -0.37
C GLY A 266 13.27 -14.99 -1.58
N LYS A 267 14.29 -15.81 -1.86
CA LYS A 267 14.34 -16.70 -3.03
C LYS A 267 13.31 -17.84 -3.03
N ALA A 268 12.57 -17.97 -1.95
CA ALA A 268 11.49 -18.92 -1.73
C ALA A 268 10.56 -18.35 -0.64
N TYR A 269 9.36 -18.92 -0.52
CA TYR A 269 8.35 -18.46 0.44
C TYR A 269 8.77 -18.59 1.91
N THR A 270 9.61 -19.56 2.25
CA THR A 270 10.05 -19.83 3.63
C THR A 270 11.39 -20.59 3.61
N GLY A 271 12.07 -20.67 4.75
CA GLY A 271 13.33 -21.40 4.92
C GLY A 271 14.55 -20.71 4.33
N VAL A 272 14.43 -19.45 3.91
CA VAL A 272 15.50 -18.66 3.29
C VAL A 272 15.74 -17.36 4.05
N ALA A 273 16.96 -16.84 3.97
CA ALA A 273 17.24 -15.49 4.40
C ALA A 273 16.56 -14.49 3.43
N SER A 274 15.98 -13.43 3.97
CA SER A 274 15.48 -12.32 3.20
C SER A 274 16.62 -11.40 2.75
N SER A 275 16.37 -10.58 1.72
CA SER A 275 17.28 -9.56 1.22
C SER A 275 16.94 -8.17 1.78
N SER A 276 17.88 -7.22 1.63
CA SER A 276 17.63 -5.77 1.74
C SER A 276 17.81 -5.08 0.39
N ASN A 277 17.67 -5.83 -0.71
CA ASN A 277 17.81 -5.27 -2.05
C ASN A 277 16.67 -4.29 -2.31
N ALA A 278 17.00 -3.14 -2.87
CA ALA A 278 16.09 -2.06 -3.17
C ALA A 278 16.25 -1.60 -4.62
N HIS A 279 15.14 -1.35 -5.31
CA HIS A 279 15.15 -0.86 -6.69
C HIS A 279 14.05 0.17 -6.94
N ILE A 280 14.30 1.07 -7.89
CA ILE A 280 13.28 1.86 -8.56
C ILE A 280 13.09 1.29 -9.96
N LEU A 281 11.85 0.95 -10.29
CA LEU A 281 11.42 0.62 -11.64
C LEU A 281 10.82 1.87 -12.26
N THR A 282 11.10 2.13 -13.55
CA THR A 282 10.48 3.22 -14.31
C THR A 282 9.77 2.65 -15.52
N LEU A 283 8.44 2.78 -15.52
CA LEU A 283 7.56 2.33 -16.58
C LEU A 283 7.47 3.41 -17.67
N GLY A 284 7.57 2.97 -18.93
CA GLY A 284 7.22 3.76 -20.10
C GLY A 284 5.93 3.23 -20.71
N GLU A 285 5.93 3.07 -22.03
CA GLU A 285 4.81 2.44 -22.73
C GLU A 285 4.71 0.93 -22.43
N PRO A 286 3.49 0.37 -22.36
CA PRO A 286 3.32 -1.06 -22.15
C PRO A 286 3.99 -1.91 -23.24
N GLY A 287 4.42 -3.11 -22.87
CA GLY A 287 5.10 -4.05 -23.77
C GLY A 287 6.57 -3.74 -24.03
N GLN A 288 7.08 -2.59 -23.57
CA GLN A 288 8.50 -2.25 -23.62
C GLN A 288 9.26 -2.73 -22.38
N ALA A 289 10.58 -2.81 -22.47
CA ALA A 289 11.41 -3.11 -21.31
C ALA A 289 11.26 -2.05 -20.21
N VAL A 290 11.12 -2.49 -18.96
CA VAL A 290 11.06 -1.62 -17.79
C VAL A 290 12.48 -1.26 -17.36
N GLN A 291 12.74 0.04 -17.14
CA GLN A 291 14.03 0.50 -16.65
C GLN A 291 14.17 0.19 -15.17
N VAL A 292 15.34 -0.32 -14.76
CA VAL A 292 15.59 -0.73 -13.37
C VAL A 292 16.83 -0.04 -12.83
N GLN A 293 16.65 0.73 -11.77
CA GLN A 293 17.74 1.34 -11.01
C GLN A 293 17.91 0.59 -9.69
N LYS A 294 19.09 -0.02 -9.48
CA LYS A 294 19.48 -0.54 -8.17
C LYS A 294 19.84 0.62 -7.25
N LEU A 295 19.28 0.61 -6.04
CA LEU A 295 19.59 1.56 -4.98
C LEU A 295 20.65 0.98 -4.03
N GLN A 296 21.13 1.82 -3.12
CA GLN A 296 21.76 1.29 -1.92
C GLN A 296 20.77 0.40 -1.17
N ASN A 297 21.27 -0.71 -0.64
CA ASN A 297 20.44 -1.60 0.15
C ASN A 297 19.97 -0.88 1.42
N GLY A 298 18.75 -1.17 1.85
CA GLY A 298 18.32 -0.75 3.18
C GLY A 298 19.15 -1.45 4.26
N LYS A 299 19.09 -0.89 5.48
CA LYS A 299 19.84 -1.39 6.63
C LYS A 299 19.36 -2.77 7.08
N TYR A 300 18.07 -3.06 6.91
CA TYR A 300 17.44 -4.25 7.45
C TYR A 300 16.84 -5.12 6.33
N ASN A 301 17.34 -6.34 6.18
CA ASN A 301 16.74 -7.31 5.27
C ASN A 301 15.40 -7.83 5.79
N ARG A 302 14.38 -7.86 4.93
CA ARG A 302 12.98 -8.10 5.33
C ARG A 302 12.27 -9.04 4.36
N GLY A 303 11.71 -10.12 4.89
CA GLY A 303 10.63 -10.88 4.24
C GLY A 303 9.36 -10.77 5.09
N PHE A 304 8.19 -10.73 4.44
CA PHE A 304 6.90 -10.49 5.09
C PHE A 304 6.70 -9.09 5.71
N ALA A 305 7.48 -8.11 5.26
CA ALA A 305 7.22 -6.71 5.61
C ALA A 305 6.01 -6.16 4.84
N ASN A 306 5.57 -4.96 5.22
CA ASN A 306 4.63 -4.17 4.44
C ASN A 306 5.28 -2.83 4.06
N ALA A 307 4.90 -2.26 2.91
CA ALA A 307 5.31 -0.93 2.49
C ALA A 307 4.10 -0.06 2.14
N VAL A 308 4.16 1.21 2.53
CA VAL A 308 3.08 2.19 2.34
C VAL A 308 3.67 3.49 1.80
N VAL A 309 3.13 3.98 0.69
CA VAL A 309 3.45 5.33 0.17
C VAL A 309 2.67 6.40 0.93
N MET A 310 3.32 7.52 1.23
CA MET A 310 2.77 8.65 1.96
C MET A 310 2.48 9.85 1.04
N PRO A 311 1.69 10.85 1.48
CA PRO A 311 1.36 12.06 0.70
C PRO A 311 2.57 12.78 0.07
N ASP A 312 3.70 12.82 0.78
CA ASP A 312 4.92 13.47 0.35
C ASP A 312 5.77 12.62 -0.62
N GLY A 313 5.30 11.43 -1.00
CA GLY A 313 5.99 10.53 -1.92
C GLY A 313 7.01 9.62 -1.27
N LYS A 314 7.32 9.80 0.01
CA LYS A 314 8.18 8.86 0.75
C LYS A 314 7.44 7.55 1.01
N ILE A 315 8.22 6.51 1.27
CA ILE A 315 7.73 5.14 1.46
C ILE A 315 8.18 4.64 2.81
N TRP A 316 7.25 4.16 3.62
CA TRP A 316 7.57 3.55 4.91
C TRP A 316 7.51 2.03 4.82
N VAL A 317 8.58 1.36 5.26
CA VAL A 317 8.74 -0.10 5.25
C VAL A 317 8.79 -0.61 6.69
N VAL A 318 7.81 -1.44 7.06
CA VAL A 318 7.60 -1.87 8.46
C VAL A 318 7.58 -3.39 8.61
N GLY A 319 8.15 -3.84 9.72
CA GLY A 319 8.15 -5.23 10.13
C GLY A 319 9.02 -6.13 9.24
N GLY A 320 8.56 -7.36 9.08
CA GLY A 320 9.26 -8.44 8.41
C GLY A 320 10.36 -9.07 9.26
N MET A 321 10.95 -10.14 8.73
CA MET A 321 11.95 -10.95 9.40
C MET A 321 13.18 -11.23 8.53
N ARG A 322 14.30 -11.54 9.18
CA ARG A 322 15.58 -11.85 8.52
C ARG A 322 15.60 -13.25 7.94
N GLN A 323 15.16 -14.25 8.71
CA GLN A 323 15.02 -15.63 8.24
C GLN A 323 13.54 -15.92 8.05
N MET A 324 13.10 -16.07 6.80
CA MET A 324 11.69 -16.22 6.47
C MET A 324 11.15 -17.54 7.01
N GLN A 325 10.23 -17.45 7.97
CA GLN A 325 9.53 -18.58 8.57
C GLN A 325 8.06 -18.19 8.80
N LEU A 326 7.14 -19.04 8.35
CA LEU A 326 5.71 -18.82 8.58
C LEU A 326 5.37 -19.00 10.06
N PHE A 327 4.40 -18.22 10.55
CA PHE A 327 3.87 -18.32 11.92
C PHE A 327 4.97 -18.25 12.99
N SER A 328 5.94 -17.35 12.81
CA SER A 328 7.08 -17.21 13.72
C SER A 328 7.41 -15.75 13.98
N ASP A 329 7.72 -15.46 15.24
CA ASP A 329 8.22 -14.18 15.73
C ASP A 329 9.77 -14.11 15.75
N ASN A 330 10.46 -15.14 15.25
CA ASN A 330 11.91 -15.23 15.28
C ASN A 330 12.58 -14.25 14.31
N THR A 331 13.76 -13.75 14.68
CA THR A 331 14.58 -12.83 13.86
C THR A 331 13.82 -11.59 13.32
N PRO A 332 12.97 -10.94 14.13
CA PRO A 332 12.12 -9.85 13.64
C PRO A 332 12.95 -8.60 13.34
N GLN A 333 12.47 -7.78 12.39
CA GLN A 333 13.01 -6.46 12.09
C GLN A 333 12.11 -5.38 12.70
N LEU A 334 12.42 -5.04 13.96
CA LEU A 334 11.58 -4.17 14.80
C LEU A 334 11.73 -2.67 14.49
N THR A 335 12.81 -2.27 13.81
CA THR A 335 13.03 -0.89 13.39
C THR A 335 12.50 -0.74 11.96
N PRO A 336 11.44 0.04 11.69
CA PRO A 336 11.03 0.35 10.34
C PRO A 336 12.01 1.30 9.65
N GLU A 337 11.88 1.44 8.33
CA GLU A 337 12.68 2.38 7.54
C GLU A 337 11.79 3.30 6.71
N LEU A 338 12.12 4.59 6.72
CA LEU A 338 11.56 5.58 5.83
C LEU A 338 12.50 5.76 4.63
N PHE A 339 12.01 5.42 3.45
CA PHE A 339 12.71 5.62 2.19
C PHE A 339 12.25 6.92 1.53
N ASP A 340 13.20 7.77 1.15
CA ASP A 340 12.96 8.97 0.36
C ASP A 340 13.42 8.75 -1.09
N PRO A 341 12.49 8.60 -2.06
CA PRO A 341 12.84 8.37 -3.45
C PRO A 341 13.61 9.52 -4.11
N ALA A 342 13.48 10.76 -3.61
CA ALA A 342 14.17 11.91 -4.18
C ALA A 342 15.68 11.87 -3.87
N THR A 343 16.05 11.34 -2.71
CA THR A 343 17.45 11.21 -2.29
C THR A 343 18.01 9.80 -2.44
N GLY A 344 17.13 8.80 -2.58
CA GLY A 344 17.50 7.38 -2.60
C GLY A 344 17.95 6.83 -1.25
N ASN A 345 17.69 7.55 -0.16
CA ASN A 345 18.17 7.19 1.19
C ASN A 345 17.10 6.53 2.04
N PHE A 346 17.56 5.66 2.94
CA PHE A 346 16.76 5.06 4.01
C PHE A 346 17.15 5.66 5.36
N THR A 347 16.16 6.03 6.16
CA THR A 347 16.35 6.44 7.56
C THR A 347 15.55 5.54 8.49
N PRO A 348 16.12 5.08 9.61
CA PRO A 348 15.35 4.30 10.58
C PRO A 348 14.29 5.17 11.25
N THR A 349 13.12 4.60 11.54
CA THR A 349 12.07 5.24 12.34
C THR A 349 11.96 4.60 13.72
N THR A 350 11.08 5.11 14.58
CA THR A 350 10.91 4.60 15.95
C THR A 350 10.57 3.11 15.90
N PRO A 351 11.31 2.24 16.64
CA PRO A 351 11.05 0.80 16.63
C PRO A 351 9.73 0.47 17.33
N HIS A 352 9.09 -0.62 16.90
CA HIS A 352 7.96 -1.25 17.59
C HIS A 352 8.44 -2.46 18.39
N THR A 353 7.65 -2.93 19.36
CA THR A 353 8.03 -4.06 20.23
C THR A 353 7.42 -5.40 19.80
N VAL A 354 6.26 -5.38 19.13
CA VAL A 354 5.54 -6.58 18.67
C VAL A 354 6.00 -6.96 17.25
N PRO A 355 6.54 -8.17 17.01
CA PRO A 355 6.91 -8.61 15.66
C PRO A 355 5.74 -8.54 14.67
N ARG A 356 5.98 -7.92 13.52
CA ARG A 356 5.02 -7.83 12.40
C ARG A 356 5.56 -8.60 11.21
N ASN A 357 5.46 -9.94 11.28
CA ASN A 357 6.01 -10.86 10.28
C ASN A 357 4.90 -11.39 9.35
N TYR A 358 4.87 -12.71 9.12
CA TYR A 358 3.82 -13.37 8.34
C TYR A 358 2.43 -13.05 8.90
N HIS A 359 1.49 -12.72 8.01
CA HIS A 359 0.12 -12.25 8.33
C HIS A 359 0.02 -10.85 8.96
N SER A 360 1.09 -10.07 9.00
CA SER A 360 1.00 -8.66 9.37
C SER A 360 0.50 -7.80 8.20
N THR A 361 -0.07 -6.65 8.53
CA THR A 361 -0.60 -5.66 7.59
C THR A 361 -0.14 -4.25 7.94
N ALA A 362 -0.01 -3.38 6.93
CA ALA A 362 0.14 -1.94 7.12
C ALA A 362 -0.64 -1.15 6.05
N LEU A 363 -1.24 -0.03 6.44
CA LEU A 363 -2.15 0.73 5.58
C LEU A 363 -2.12 2.23 5.88
N LEU A 364 -2.11 3.08 4.84
CA LEU A 364 -2.23 4.53 4.99
C LEU A 364 -3.65 4.90 5.42
N MET A 365 -3.74 5.77 6.43
CA MET A 365 -5.00 6.32 6.92
C MET A 365 -5.27 7.72 6.34
N ALA A 366 -6.54 8.13 6.32
CA ALA A 366 -6.94 9.45 5.80
C ALA A 366 -6.36 10.62 6.61
N ASP A 367 -5.94 10.40 7.86
CA ASP A 367 -5.23 11.39 8.67
C ASP A 367 -3.71 11.37 8.44
N ALA A 368 -3.22 10.69 7.41
CA ALA A 368 -1.80 10.55 7.06
C ALA A 368 -0.95 9.79 8.10
N THR A 369 -1.57 9.12 9.09
CA THR A 369 -0.89 8.09 9.89
C THR A 369 -0.87 6.76 9.14
N ILE A 370 -0.05 5.81 9.60
CA ILE A 370 0.04 4.48 8.99
C ILE A 370 -0.28 3.42 10.04
N TRP A 371 -1.31 2.61 9.78
CA TRP A 371 -1.58 1.39 10.52
C TRP A 371 -0.43 0.40 10.37
N SER A 372 -0.06 -0.30 11.44
CA SER A 372 0.77 -1.50 11.41
C SER A 372 0.31 -2.48 12.49
N GLY A 373 -0.12 -3.68 12.10
CA GLY A 373 -0.63 -4.67 13.03
C GLY A 373 -0.72 -6.08 12.47
N GLY A 374 -1.38 -6.97 13.21
CA GLY A 374 -1.53 -8.37 12.84
C GLY A 374 -0.25 -9.18 12.96
N GLY A 375 -0.31 -10.40 12.43
CA GLY A 375 0.72 -11.43 12.60
C GLY A 375 0.16 -12.68 13.28
N GLY A 376 0.56 -13.86 12.81
CA GLY A 376 0.12 -15.14 13.39
C GLY A 376 -1.06 -15.77 12.67
N LEU A 377 -2.25 -15.75 13.29
CA LEU A 377 -3.44 -16.55 12.92
C LEU A 377 -3.16 -18.07 12.91
N CYS A 378 -2.53 -18.58 13.96
CA CYS A 378 -1.94 -19.93 13.99
C CYS A 378 -2.61 -20.94 14.94
N GLY A 379 -3.77 -20.62 15.53
CA GLY A 379 -4.45 -21.53 16.45
C GLY A 379 -4.86 -20.86 17.75
N ALA A 380 -5.71 -21.53 18.53
CA ALA A 380 -6.03 -21.07 19.88
C ALA A 380 -4.76 -21.09 20.76
N ASN A 381 -4.56 -20.03 21.55
CA ASN A 381 -3.40 -19.87 22.45
C ASN A 381 -2.02 -19.91 21.76
N CYS A 382 -1.98 -19.80 20.43
CA CYS A 382 -0.72 -19.61 19.70
C CYS A 382 -0.12 -18.26 20.11
N LYS A 383 1.13 -18.24 20.59
CA LYS A 383 1.78 -17.03 21.12
C LYS A 383 2.12 -16.01 20.02
N GLU A 384 2.26 -16.48 18.78
CA GLU A 384 2.51 -15.67 17.60
C GLU A 384 1.24 -14.97 17.07
N ASN A 385 0.07 -15.17 17.71
CA ASN A 385 -1.14 -14.42 17.35
C ASN A 385 -1.11 -13.00 17.93
N HIS A 386 -1.02 -12.03 17.03
CA HIS A 386 -1.06 -10.61 17.38
C HIS A 386 -2.40 -10.01 16.97
N PHE A 387 -3.33 -9.93 17.92
CA PHE A 387 -4.67 -9.36 17.75
C PHE A 387 -4.66 -7.82 17.68
N ASP A 388 -3.51 -7.21 17.52
CA ASP A 388 -3.28 -5.82 17.83
C ASP A 388 -2.50 -5.11 16.73
N GLY A 389 -2.36 -3.81 16.89
CA GLY A 389 -1.48 -2.96 16.08
C GLY A 389 -1.47 -1.55 16.62
N GLN A 390 -0.77 -0.67 15.91
CA GLN A 390 -0.61 0.73 16.27
C GLN A 390 -0.66 1.58 15.01
N PHE A 391 -1.05 2.84 15.16
CA PHE A 391 -0.86 3.86 14.14
C PHE A 391 0.48 4.55 14.38
N TRP A 392 1.34 4.58 13.37
CA TRP A 392 2.55 5.38 13.37
C TRP A 392 2.25 6.74 12.76
N SER A 393 2.57 7.80 13.50
CA SER A 393 2.57 9.18 13.05
C SER A 393 3.94 9.51 12.44
N PRO A 394 4.03 9.75 11.13
CA PRO A 394 5.29 10.07 10.46
C PRO A 394 5.83 11.47 10.85
N PRO A 395 7.12 11.76 10.57
CA PRO A 395 7.77 13.02 10.95
C PRO A 395 7.03 14.28 10.47
N TYR A 396 6.40 14.24 9.31
CA TYR A 396 5.64 15.36 8.75
C TYR A 396 4.39 15.79 9.55
N LEU A 397 4.04 15.09 10.63
CA LEU A 397 2.94 15.46 11.54
C LEU A 397 3.46 16.17 12.78
N PHE A 398 4.77 16.45 12.83
CA PHE A 398 5.42 17.13 13.94
C PHE A 398 6.13 18.38 13.44
N GLU A 399 6.26 19.36 14.33
CA GLU A 399 7.11 20.52 14.13
C GLU A 399 8.59 20.10 14.04
N ALA A 400 9.48 21.05 13.77
CA ALA A 400 10.92 20.78 13.58
C ALA A 400 11.62 20.11 14.78
N ASP A 401 10.99 20.09 15.96
CA ASP A 401 11.48 19.37 17.14
C ASP A 401 11.20 17.85 17.11
N GLY A 402 10.52 17.36 16.06
CA GLY A 402 10.17 15.95 15.84
C GLY A 402 9.20 15.37 16.89
N LYS A 403 8.58 16.22 17.73
CA LYS A 403 7.77 15.78 18.87
C LYS A 403 6.46 16.52 19.04
N THR A 404 6.45 17.82 18.85
CA THR A 404 5.27 18.66 18.99
C THR A 404 4.37 18.46 17.78
N PRO A 405 3.11 18.04 17.92
CA PRO A 405 2.22 17.87 16.78
C PRO A 405 2.05 19.17 16.01
N ALA A 406 2.25 19.12 14.68
CA ALA A 406 2.21 20.31 13.85
C ALA A 406 0.78 20.79 13.59
N LYS A 407 0.61 22.11 13.41
CA LYS A 407 -0.67 22.66 12.92
C LYS A 407 -0.87 22.21 11.47
N ARG A 408 -1.90 21.38 11.25
CA ARG A 408 -2.23 20.84 9.92
C ARG A 408 -3.07 21.81 9.10
N PRO A 409 -2.85 21.91 7.77
CA PRO A 409 -3.77 22.62 6.89
C PRO A 409 -5.11 21.89 6.79
N ILE A 410 -6.15 22.61 6.34
CA ILE A 410 -7.51 22.08 6.23
C ILE A 410 -8.04 22.37 4.83
N ILE A 411 -8.46 21.32 4.12
CA ILE A 411 -9.29 21.46 2.92
C ILE A 411 -10.71 21.77 3.38
N GLN A 412 -11.17 22.99 3.10
CA GLN A 412 -12.51 23.45 3.43
C GLN A 412 -13.56 22.81 2.50
N SER A 413 -13.31 22.84 1.19
CA SER A 413 -14.21 22.29 0.18
C SER A 413 -13.47 21.78 -1.06
N LEU A 414 -14.13 20.88 -1.78
CA LEU A 414 -13.80 20.48 -3.15
C LEU A 414 -14.97 20.88 -4.05
N SER A 415 -14.67 21.37 -5.25
CA SER A 415 -15.72 21.71 -6.24
C SER A 415 -16.52 20.48 -6.66
N GLU A 416 -15.86 19.32 -6.75
CA GLU A 416 -16.45 18.04 -7.14
C GLU A 416 -15.82 16.90 -6.34
N THR A 417 -16.61 15.85 -6.07
CA THR A 417 -16.12 14.62 -5.41
C THR A 417 -16.24 13.38 -6.29
N ASN A 418 -16.72 13.53 -7.52
CA ASN A 418 -16.79 12.48 -8.52
C ASN A 418 -16.43 13.07 -9.89
N VAL A 419 -15.25 12.74 -10.39
CA VAL A 419 -14.70 13.32 -11.62
C VAL A 419 -14.22 12.23 -12.57
N LYS A 420 -14.01 12.57 -13.84
CA LYS A 420 -13.36 11.69 -14.82
C LYS A 420 -11.86 11.98 -14.88
N ALA A 421 -11.10 11.10 -15.52
CA ALA A 421 -9.72 11.42 -15.91
C ALA A 421 -9.68 12.71 -16.74
N GLY A 422 -8.66 13.55 -16.53
CA GLY A 422 -8.48 14.84 -17.20
C GLY A 422 -9.33 16.00 -16.65
N ALA A 423 -10.27 15.73 -15.74
CA ALA A 423 -11.13 16.77 -15.19
C ALA A 423 -10.43 17.61 -14.11
N PRO A 424 -10.76 18.91 -14.00
CA PRO A 424 -10.28 19.77 -12.92
C PRO A 424 -11.02 19.50 -11.60
N ILE A 425 -10.34 19.73 -10.50
CA ILE A 425 -10.91 19.89 -9.15
C ILE A 425 -10.37 21.18 -8.56
N THR A 426 -11.26 22.09 -8.18
CA THR A 426 -10.87 23.26 -7.38
C THR A 426 -10.96 22.90 -5.91
N ILE A 427 -9.88 23.18 -5.19
CA ILE A 427 -9.65 22.89 -3.78
C ILE A 427 -9.61 24.23 -3.06
N THR A 428 -10.50 24.41 -2.08
CA THR A 428 -10.48 25.59 -1.22
C THR A 428 -9.82 25.23 0.11
N MET A 429 -8.70 25.85 0.41
CA MET A 429 -7.99 25.74 1.67
C MET A 429 -8.55 26.74 2.69
N GLN A 430 -8.63 26.34 3.96
CA GLN A 430 -9.13 27.22 5.02
C GLN A 430 -8.20 28.42 5.27
N ASP A 431 -6.89 28.15 5.31
CA ASP A 431 -5.84 29.12 5.58
C ASP A 431 -5.14 29.50 4.27
N THR A 432 -4.67 30.75 4.16
CA THR A 432 -3.86 31.20 3.00
C THR A 432 -2.45 30.64 3.10
N GLY A 433 -1.89 30.15 2.00
CA GLY A 433 -0.50 29.70 1.95
C GLY A 433 -0.11 29.07 0.61
N ALA A 434 1.15 28.66 0.50
CA ALA A 434 1.61 27.82 -0.60
C ALA A 434 1.36 26.35 -0.27
N TYR A 435 0.81 25.60 -1.24
CA TYR A 435 0.45 24.20 -1.07
C TYR A 435 0.95 23.33 -2.22
N THR A 436 1.28 22.09 -1.90
CA THR A 436 1.45 21.00 -2.87
C THR A 436 0.37 19.96 -2.65
N PHE A 437 0.03 19.20 -3.70
CA PHE A 437 -1.08 18.28 -3.66
C PHE A 437 -0.68 16.88 -4.11
N SER A 438 -1.37 15.88 -3.59
CA SER A 438 -1.31 14.52 -4.11
C SER A 438 -2.63 13.80 -3.88
N MET A 439 -2.94 12.88 -4.79
CA MET A 439 -4.04 11.93 -4.60
C MET A 439 -3.46 10.52 -4.43
N LEU A 440 -3.90 9.85 -3.37
CA LEU A 440 -3.49 8.50 -3.01
C LEU A 440 -4.70 7.57 -3.09
N ARG A 441 -4.60 6.53 -3.90
CA ARG A 441 -5.72 5.61 -4.11
C ARG A 441 -6.02 4.85 -2.83
N VAL A 442 -7.30 4.82 -2.43
CA VAL A 442 -7.77 4.01 -1.30
C VAL A 442 -7.45 2.55 -1.58
N SER A 443 -7.06 1.80 -0.55
CA SER A 443 -6.49 0.48 -0.75
C SER A 443 -6.84 -0.54 0.33
N ALA A 444 -6.54 -1.80 0.01
CA ALA A 444 -6.58 -2.95 0.89
C ALA A 444 -5.26 -3.72 0.81
N THR A 445 -4.89 -4.41 1.90
CA THR A 445 -3.68 -5.23 1.94
C THR A 445 -3.89 -6.54 2.67
N THR A 446 -3.20 -7.57 2.20
CA THR A 446 -2.99 -8.82 2.93
C THR A 446 -1.74 -9.51 2.38
N HIS A 447 -1.02 -10.27 3.22
CA HIS A 447 0.12 -11.08 2.79
C HIS A 447 1.17 -10.30 1.97
N THR A 448 1.51 -9.07 2.36
CA THR A 448 2.43 -8.14 1.66
C THR A 448 1.89 -7.50 0.37
N VAL A 449 0.75 -7.98 -0.13
CA VAL A 449 0.16 -7.55 -1.40
C VAL A 449 -0.81 -6.39 -1.16
N ASN A 450 -0.51 -5.25 -1.77
CA ASN A 450 -1.41 -4.12 -1.90
C ASN A 450 -1.23 -3.51 -3.30
N THR A 451 -2.09 -3.91 -4.23
CA THR A 451 -2.07 -3.48 -5.64
C THR A 451 -2.92 -2.24 -5.87
N ASP A 452 -3.79 -1.90 -4.91
CA ASP A 452 -4.68 -0.76 -5.00
C ASP A 452 -3.95 0.56 -4.74
N GLN A 453 -3.00 0.58 -3.79
CA GLN A 453 -2.30 1.80 -3.39
C GLN A 453 -1.43 2.33 -4.54
N ARG A 454 -1.61 3.61 -4.87
CA ARG A 454 -0.70 4.37 -5.74
C ARG A 454 -0.80 5.83 -5.39
N ARG A 455 0.28 6.57 -5.60
CA ARG A 455 0.31 8.02 -5.44
C ARG A 455 0.45 8.72 -6.79
N ILE A 456 -0.32 9.78 -6.95
CA ILE A 456 -0.24 10.72 -8.08
C ILE A 456 0.06 12.10 -7.47
N PRO A 457 1.25 12.68 -7.69
CA PRO A 457 1.49 14.09 -7.39
C PRO A 457 0.61 14.97 -8.30
N LEU A 458 0.15 16.10 -7.78
CA LEU A 458 -0.73 17.04 -8.48
C LEU A 458 -0.17 18.46 -8.38
N ASP A 459 -0.04 19.13 -9.53
CA ASP A 459 0.30 20.54 -9.61
C ASP A 459 -0.97 21.38 -9.43
N GLY A 460 -1.00 22.22 -8.40
CA GLY A 460 -2.13 23.10 -8.11
C GLY A 460 -1.89 24.51 -8.62
N GLN A 461 -2.75 24.98 -9.52
CA GLN A 461 -2.74 26.37 -9.97
C GLN A 461 -3.47 27.25 -8.94
N ASP A 462 -2.74 28.17 -8.30
CA ASP A 462 -3.31 29.18 -7.38
C ASP A 462 -4.26 30.12 -8.11
N GLY A 463 -5.45 30.34 -7.53
CA GLY A 463 -6.49 31.26 -7.97
C GLY A 463 -6.18 32.74 -7.67
N GLY A 464 -5.13 33.02 -6.92
CA GLY A 464 -4.60 34.37 -6.64
C GLY A 464 -4.76 34.84 -5.20
N ASP A 465 -5.42 34.07 -4.34
CA ASP A 465 -5.65 34.37 -2.93
C ASP A 465 -4.88 33.42 -1.97
N GLY A 466 -4.13 32.46 -2.53
CA GLY A 466 -3.42 31.44 -1.78
C GLY A 466 -4.35 30.49 -1.01
N LYS A 467 -5.63 30.40 -1.38
CA LYS A 467 -6.63 29.50 -0.79
C LYS A 467 -7.29 28.62 -1.83
N GLU A 468 -7.61 29.14 -3.01
CA GLU A 468 -8.20 28.36 -4.09
C GLU A 468 -7.11 27.82 -5.01
N PHE A 469 -7.08 26.49 -5.18
CA PHE A 469 -6.13 25.81 -6.07
C PHE A 469 -6.88 24.88 -7.01
N THR A 470 -6.62 24.96 -8.31
CA THR A 470 -7.17 24.01 -9.27
C THR A 470 -6.11 22.99 -9.67
N VAL A 471 -6.41 21.71 -9.47
CA VAL A 471 -5.59 20.57 -9.91
C VAL A 471 -6.34 19.82 -11.02
N ASN A 472 -5.62 19.14 -11.91
CA ASN A 472 -6.23 18.24 -12.89
C ASN A 472 -5.91 16.78 -12.54
N VAL A 473 -6.92 15.93 -12.55
CA VAL A 473 -6.69 14.48 -12.53
C VAL A 473 -5.98 14.09 -13.83
N PRO A 474 -4.96 13.21 -13.82
CA PRO A 474 -4.36 12.69 -15.04
C PRO A 474 -5.42 12.16 -16.02
N ASP A 475 -5.21 12.39 -17.31
CA ASP A 475 -6.13 12.02 -18.40
C ASP A 475 -6.06 10.53 -18.79
N ASP A 476 -4.98 9.84 -18.40
CA ASP A 476 -4.80 8.40 -18.60
C ASP A 476 -5.26 7.59 -17.37
N TYR A 477 -6.30 6.78 -17.54
CA TYR A 477 -6.79 5.86 -16.50
C TYR A 477 -5.79 4.75 -16.11
N GLY A 478 -4.72 4.53 -16.88
CA GLY A 478 -3.59 3.71 -16.47
C GLY A 478 -2.76 4.34 -15.34
N ILE A 479 -2.77 5.67 -15.28
CA ILE A 479 -2.18 6.47 -14.19
C ILE A 479 -3.23 6.64 -13.09
N ALA A 480 -4.33 7.32 -13.41
CA ALA A 480 -5.46 7.58 -12.52
C ALA A 480 -6.49 6.43 -12.57
N VAL A 481 -6.10 5.24 -12.09
CA VAL A 481 -6.98 4.06 -12.08
C VAL A 481 -8.31 4.38 -11.40
N PRO A 482 -9.47 4.07 -12.02
CA PRO A 482 -10.78 4.38 -11.48
C PRO A 482 -10.97 3.85 -10.06
N GLY A 483 -11.69 4.59 -9.22
CA GLY A 483 -11.92 4.28 -7.82
C GLY A 483 -11.76 5.49 -6.91
N TYR A 484 -11.81 5.24 -5.60
CA TYR A 484 -11.69 6.28 -4.59
C TYR A 484 -10.23 6.66 -4.30
N TYR A 485 -10.01 7.95 -4.07
CA TYR A 485 -8.73 8.54 -3.69
C TYR A 485 -8.89 9.40 -2.44
N MET A 486 -7.83 9.45 -1.65
CA MET A 486 -7.57 10.44 -0.62
C MET A 486 -6.82 11.60 -1.25
N LEU A 487 -7.39 12.80 -1.24
CA LEU A 487 -6.72 14.03 -1.65
C LEU A 487 -6.06 14.68 -0.44
N PHE A 488 -4.75 14.86 -0.51
CA PHE A 488 -3.96 15.55 0.50
C PHE A 488 -3.41 16.86 -0.06
N ALA A 489 -3.48 17.91 0.74
CA ALA A 489 -2.76 19.15 0.58
C ALA A 489 -1.68 19.24 1.65
N MET A 490 -0.46 19.61 1.27
CA MET A 490 0.67 19.80 2.18
C MET A 490 1.07 21.27 2.14
N ASN A 491 1.20 21.90 3.31
CA ASN A 491 1.71 23.27 3.40
C ASN A 491 3.19 23.35 3.02
N GLU A 492 3.77 24.55 3.02
CA GLU A 492 5.18 24.78 2.68
C GLU A 492 6.17 23.98 3.57
N ALA A 493 5.80 23.69 4.82
CA ALA A 493 6.59 22.85 5.74
C ALA A 493 6.44 21.33 5.47
N GLY A 494 5.60 20.94 4.51
CA GLY A 494 5.32 19.54 4.17
C GLY A 494 4.28 18.86 5.07
N VAL A 495 3.60 19.58 5.96
CA VAL A 495 2.59 19.03 6.87
C VAL A 495 1.30 18.75 6.09
N PRO A 496 0.83 17.50 6.00
CA PRO A 496 -0.38 17.16 5.26
C PRO A 496 -1.65 17.48 6.04
N CYS A 497 -2.72 17.88 5.34
CA CYS A 497 -4.07 17.92 5.89
C CYS A 497 -4.58 16.50 6.20
N VAL A 498 -5.71 16.39 6.91
CA VAL A 498 -6.54 15.18 6.83
C VAL A 498 -7.17 15.16 5.44
N ALA A 499 -7.15 14.01 4.77
CA ALA A 499 -7.60 13.89 3.39
C ALA A 499 -9.10 14.17 3.23
N LYS A 500 -9.45 14.66 2.05
CA LYS A 500 -10.82 14.58 1.52
C LYS A 500 -10.91 13.43 0.52
N PHE A 501 -11.98 12.66 0.58
CA PHE A 501 -12.22 11.60 -0.38
C PHE A 501 -12.89 12.14 -1.64
N PHE A 502 -12.47 11.61 -2.78
CA PHE A 502 -13.18 11.78 -4.05
C PHE A 502 -13.00 10.52 -4.91
N LYS A 503 -13.80 10.40 -5.96
CA LYS A 503 -13.81 9.26 -6.88
C LYS A 503 -13.36 9.68 -8.27
N VAL A 504 -12.49 8.89 -8.89
CA VAL A 504 -12.23 8.91 -10.33
C VAL A 504 -13.14 7.87 -10.99
N SER A 505 -14.10 8.35 -11.76
CA SER A 505 -15.07 7.56 -12.53
C SER A 505 -14.62 7.33 -13.96
N LEU A 506 -15.15 6.29 -14.62
CA LEU A 506 -14.91 5.96 -16.03
C LEU A 506 -15.64 6.91 -17.00
#